data_AF-A0A0Q4UEG1-F1
#
_entry.id   AF-A0A0Q4UEG1-F1
#
_cell.length_a   1.000
_cell.length_b   1.000
_cell.length_c   1.000
_cell.angle_alpha   90.00
_cell.angle_beta   90.00
_cell.angle_gamma   90.00
#
_symmetry.space_group_name_H-M   'P 1'
#
loop_
_entity.id
_entity.type
_entity.pdbx_description
1 polymer ?
#
loop_
_entity_poly.entity_id
_entity_poly.type
_entity_poly.pdbx_seq_one_letter_code
_entity_poly.pdbx_strand_id
1 'polypeptide(L)'
;MIRLTLPAASDAEAPYVARLNTGRGGVEEADAALVDEDAEGVTYLGRHGVLAIDGASATELDGDVVIVDPVGGRAERILRRGSGHNTLLVTERCDQLCLMCSQPPKKTHVDRFALFEQACLLAESDSLIGISGGEPTLYKDDLLGMLERVLAERPDLEFHVLTNGQFFDDDDVARLRDERYARVSWGIPIYAADAALHDRIVGKDGAFSRLEKSMAVLARAGARIELRTVLVADNADALTRLARYVAKRLRFIEVWSIMQLENIGFARARWASLFVEHARDFGPIGDAIDHAALHGIRAQLFNFPRCTVPEPWRDLARASISDWKRRYADACAPCRERDACSGFFEWHPIQQAEDGVTPL
;
A
#
# COMPACT_ATOMS: atom_id res chain seq x y z
N MET A 1 -4.69 -10.99 -15.85
CA MET A 1 -4.72 -10.37 -14.51
C MET A 1 -4.22 -11.39 -13.50
N ILE A 2 -3.32 -11.00 -12.60
CA ILE A 2 -2.77 -11.91 -11.57
C ILE A 2 -3.90 -12.29 -10.61
N ARG A 3 -4.15 -13.60 -10.44
CA ARG A 3 -5.15 -14.11 -9.49
C ARG A 3 -4.54 -14.19 -8.09
N LEU A 4 -5.07 -13.39 -7.15
CA LEU A 4 -4.63 -13.36 -5.76
C LEU A 4 -5.41 -14.32 -4.85
N THR A 5 -6.62 -14.71 -5.25
CA THR A 5 -7.39 -15.77 -4.59
C THR A 5 -7.67 -16.86 -5.61
N LEU A 6 -7.38 -18.10 -5.22
CA LEU A 6 -7.56 -19.29 -6.04
C LEU A 6 -8.49 -20.26 -5.31
N PRO A 7 -9.34 -21.01 -6.02
CA PRO A 7 -10.04 -22.15 -5.44
C PRO A 7 -9.01 -23.15 -4.89
N ALA A 8 -9.28 -23.70 -3.71
CA ALA A 8 -8.40 -24.66 -3.08
C ALA A 8 -9.16 -25.65 -2.20
N ALA A 9 -8.66 -26.86 -2.09
CA ALA A 9 -9.13 -27.89 -1.15
C ALA A 9 -7.99 -28.30 -0.22
N SER A 10 -8.28 -28.50 1.06
CA SER A 10 -7.29 -28.95 2.04
C SER A 10 -7.92 -29.81 3.12
N ASP A 11 -7.15 -30.77 3.64
CA ASP A 11 -7.57 -31.66 4.73
C ASP A 11 -7.60 -30.98 6.11
N ALA A 12 -7.03 -29.79 6.23
CA ALA A 12 -6.96 -29.06 7.49
C ALA A 12 -8.32 -28.55 7.95
N GLU A 13 -8.55 -28.54 9.27
CA GLU A 13 -9.81 -28.08 9.86
C GLU A 13 -9.89 -26.56 10.06
N ALA A 14 -8.74 -25.88 10.07
CA ALA A 14 -8.63 -24.45 10.39
C ALA A 14 -7.73 -23.71 9.38
N PRO A 15 -7.92 -22.39 9.20
CA PRO A 15 -7.04 -21.59 8.34
C PRO A 15 -5.58 -21.66 8.78
N TYR A 16 -4.67 -21.73 7.80
CA TYR A 16 -3.24 -21.85 8.05
C TYR A 16 -2.41 -21.14 6.97
N VAL A 17 -1.12 -20.97 7.26
CA VAL A 17 -0.13 -20.43 6.32
C VAL A 17 0.79 -21.54 5.82
N ALA A 18 1.07 -21.52 4.52
CA ALA A 18 2.08 -22.34 3.87
C ALA A 18 2.84 -21.53 2.80
N ARG A 19 4.12 -21.87 2.62
CA ARG A 19 4.90 -21.45 1.45
C ARG A 19 4.89 -22.58 0.44
N LEU A 20 4.47 -22.30 -0.79
CA LEU A 20 4.38 -23.29 -1.86
C LEU A 20 5.76 -23.49 -2.47
N ASN A 21 6.22 -24.73 -2.62
CA ASN A 21 7.58 -25.01 -3.08
C ASN A 21 7.59 -26.16 -4.09
N THR A 22 8.17 -25.93 -5.27
CA THR A 22 8.29 -26.95 -6.33
C THR A 22 9.47 -27.91 -6.15
N GLY A 23 10.17 -27.83 -5.02
CA GLY A 23 11.40 -28.59 -4.73
C GLY A 23 12.68 -27.90 -5.24
N ARG A 24 12.55 -26.76 -5.94
CA ARG A 24 13.68 -25.97 -6.41
C ARG A 24 14.30 -25.17 -5.26
N GLY A 25 15.53 -25.53 -4.88
CA GLY A 25 16.27 -24.84 -3.80
C GLY A 25 16.19 -25.50 -2.43
N GLY A 26 15.58 -26.69 -2.33
CA GLY A 26 15.36 -27.41 -1.07
C GLY A 26 13.97 -27.13 -0.50
N VAL A 27 13.47 -28.06 0.31
CA VAL A 27 12.17 -27.97 0.98
C VAL A 27 12.42 -27.82 2.47
N GLU A 28 11.93 -26.73 3.06
CA GLU A 28 11.98 -26.52 4.51
C GLU A 28 10.76 -27.13 5.20
N GLU A 29 10.83 -27.35 6.51
CA GLU A 29 9.74 -27.97 7.29
C GLU A 29 8.41 -27.20 7.21
N ALA A 30 8.48 -25.87 7.02
CA ALA A 30 7.30 -25.02 6.89
C ALA A 30 6.72 -24.95 5.47
N ASP A 31 7.38 -25.56 4.49
CA ASP A 31 6.93 -25.55 3.09
C ASP A 31 5.84 -26.60 2.84
N ALA A 32 4.99 -26.30 1.87
CA ALA A 32 4.15 -27.30 1.20
C ALA A 32 4.85 -27.68 -0.11
N ALA A 33 5.34 -28.92 -0.20
CA ALA A 33 6.10 -29.41 -1.34
C ALA A 33 5.16 -29.93 -2.44
N LEU A 34 5.47 -29.59 -3.70
CA LEU A 34 4.72 -30.08 -4.85
C LEU A 34 4.79 -31.61 -4.91
N VAL A 35 3.62 -32.24 -5.04
CA VAL A 35 3.48 -33.69 -5.21
C VAL A 35 3.00 -34.03 -6.61
N ASP A 36 2.07 -33.24 -7.15
CA ASP A 36 1.48 -33.48 -8.46
C ASP A 36 1.05 -32.18 -9.13
N GLU A 37 1.01 -32.18 -10.47
CA GLU A 37 0.50 -31.09 -11.31
C GLU A 37 -0.21 -31.70 -12.52
N ASP A 38 -1.45 -31.29 -12.76
CA ASP A 38 -2.26 -31.74 -13.90
C ASP A 38 -2.86 -30.54 -14.67
N ALA A 39 -3.85 -30.81 -15.53
CA ALA A 39 -4.48 -29.76 -16.33
C ALA A 39 -5.42 -28.86 -15.53
N GLU A 40 -5.86 -29.28 -14.34
CA GLU A 40 -6.81 -28.57 -13.49
C GLU A 40 -6.09 -27.73 -12.43
N GLY A 41 -4.95 -28.20 -11.92
CA GLY A 41 -4.17 -27.46 -10.93
C GLY A 41 -2.96 -28.20 -10.39
N VAL A 42 -2.65 -27.90 -9.13
CA VAL A 42 -1.46 -28.39 -8.43
C VAL A 42 -1.81 -28.93 -7.06
N THR A 43 -1.13 -30.00 -6.67
CA THR A 43 -1.26 -30.63 -5.36
C THR A 43 0.05 -30.54 -4.60
N TYR A 44 -0.02 -30.02 -3.38
CA TYR A 44 1.08 -29.92 -2.44
C TYR A 44 0.82 -30.79 -1.21
N LEU A 45 1.90 -31.23 -0.57
CA LEU A 45 1.89 -31.88 0.74
C LEU A 45 2.77 -31.08 1.70
N GLY A 46 2.20 -30.67 2.82
CA GLY A 46 2.92 -29.95 3.87
C GLY A 46 2.50 -30.42 5.27
N ARG A 47 2.94 -29.70 6.29
CA ARG A 47 2.64 -30.00 7.70
C ARG A 47 1.14 -30.07 8.04
N HIS A 48 0.29 -29.44 7.24
CA HIS A 48 -1.16 -29.37 7.42
C HIS A 48 -1.93 -30.37 6.54
N GLY A 49 -1.25 -31.34 5.93
CA GLY A 49 -1.84 -32.34 5.05
C GLY A 49 -1.78 -31.95 3.58
N VAL A 50 -2.72 -32.47 2.79
CA VAL A 50 -2.80 -32.21 1.35
C VAL A 50 -3.46 -30.84 1.11
N LEU A 51 -2.93 -30.13 0.11
CA LEU A 51 -3.45 -28.87 -0.41
C LEU A 51 -3.51 -28.94 -1.93
N ALA A 52 -4.72 -28.95 -2.49
CA ALA A 52 -4.95 -28.81 -3.93
C ALA A 52 -5.33 -27.35 -4.23
N ILE A 53 -4.75 -26.76 -5.29
CA ILE A 53 -5.06 -25.40 -5.75
C ILE A 53 -5.35 -25.45 -7.25
N ASP A 54 -6.51 -24.91 -7.63
CA ASP A 54 -6.99 -24.98 -9.01
C ASP A 54 -6.63 -23.72 -9.81
N GLY A 55 -6.43 -23.91 -11.12
CA GLY A 55 -6.35 -22.82 -12.09
C GLY A 55 -5.05 -22.01 -12.06
N ALA A 56 -3.98 -22.56 -11.49
CA ALA A 56 -2.62 -22.01 -11.53
C ALA A 56 -1.60 -23.15 -11.64
N SER A 57 -0.49 -22.91 -12.35
CA SER A 57 0.61 -23.87 -12.48
C SER A 57 1.56 -23.81 -11.28
N ALA A 58 2.36 -24.87 -11.12
CA ALA A 58 3.36 -24.95 -10.05
C ALA A 58 4.41 -23.84 -10.18
N THR A 59 4.78 -23.50 -11.42
CA THR A 59 5.74 -22.43 -11.72
C THR A 59 5.20 -21.04 -11.36
N GLU A 60 3.90 -20.79 -11.51
CA GLU A 60 3.27 -19.51 -11.16
C GLU A 60 3.16 -19.28 -9.65
N LEU A 61 3.21 -20.35 -8.86
CA LEU A 61 3.02 -20.36 -7.41
C LEU A 61 4.31 -20.63 -6.63
N ASP A 62 5.40 -21.00 -7.31
CA ASP A 62 6.66 -21.37 -6.67
C ASP A 62 7.22 -20.25 -5.76
N GLY A 63 7.32 -20.56 -4.49
CA GLY A 63 7.80 -19.68 -3.42
C GLY A 63 6.78 -18.68 -2.89
N ASP A 64 5.53 -18.69 -3.39
CA ASP A 64 4.47 -17.85 -2.84
C ASP A 64 4.06 -18.31 -1.44
N VAL A 65 3.76 -17.35 -0.57
CA VAL A 65 3.15 -17.60 0.75
C VAL A 65 1.65 -17.39 0.65
N VAL A 66 0.90 -18.42 1.02
CA VAL A 66 -0.56 -18.44 0.96
C VAL A 66 -1.19 -18.56 2.35
N ILE A 67 -2.34 -17.91 2.53
CA ILE A 67 -3.29 -18.26 3.60
C ILE A 67 -4.34 -19.17 2.98
N VAL A 68 -4.44 -20.39 3.49
CA VAL A 68 -5.45 -21.37 3.10
C VAL A 68 -6.65 -21.23 4.03
N ASP A 69 -7.84 -21.17 3.45
CA ASP A 69 -9.14 -21.16 4.13
C ASP A 69 -9.89 -22.44 3.73
N PRO A 70 -9.69 -23.56 4.46
CA PRO A 70 -10.28 -24.85 4.10
C PRO A 70 -11.81 -24.82 4.05
N VAL A 71 -12.44 -24.13 5.00
CA VAL A 71 -13.90 -23.99 5.08
C VAL A 71 -14.43 -23.16 3.92
N GLY A 72 -13.70 -22.10 3.53
CA GLY A 72 -14.05 -21.25 2.39
C GLY A 72 -13.66 -21.83 1.03
N GLY A 73 -12.94 -22.96 0.97
CA GLY A 73 -12.52 -23.61 -0.26
C GLY A 73 -11.58 -22.75 -1.11
N ARG A 74 -10.64 -22.02 -0.49
CA ARG A 74 -9.79 -21.07 -1.20
C ARG A 74 -8.40 -20.89 -0.58
N ALA A 75 -7.44 -20.52 -1.41
CA ALA A 75 -6.11 -20.06 -1.02
C ALA A 75 -5.89 -18.62 -1.47
N GLU A 76 -5.47 -17.76 -0.54
CA GLU A 76 -5.13 -16.36 -0.81
C GLU A 76 -3.61 -16.22 -0.87
N ARG A 77 -3.07 -15.74 -2.00
CA ARG A 77 -1.65 -15.43 -2.19
C ARG A 77 -1.34 -14.10 -1.51
N ILE A 78 -0.80 -14.18 -0.30
CA ILE A 78 -0.57 -13.03 0.57
C ILE A 78 0.79 -12.37 0.30
N LEU A 79 1.83 -13.19 0.10
CA LEU A 79 3.16 -12.71 -0.31
C LEU A 79 3.57 -13.45 -1.57
N ARG A 80 3.64 -12.74 -2.69
CA ARG A 80 4.11 -13.31 -3.95
C ARG A 80 5.62 -13.22 -4.03
N ARG A 81 6.27 -14.28 -4.46
CA ARG A 81 7.71 -14.30 -4.68
C ARG A 81 8.11 -13.36 -5.81
N GLY A 82 9.23 -12.64 -5.65
CA GLY A 82 9.72 -11.67 -6.63
C GLY A 82 8.83 -10.43 -6.85
N SER A 83 7.75 -10.28 -6.07
CA SER A 83 6.86 -9.12 -6.13
C SER A 83 7.28 -8.06 -5.11
N GLY A 84 7.62 -6.86 -5.59
CA GLY A 84 7.81 -5.67 -4.74
C GLY A 84 6.52 -5.05 -4.20
N HIS A 85 5.37 -5.70 -4.40
CA HIS A 85 4.03 -5.17 -4.08
C HIS A 85 3.23 -6.11 -3.18
N ASN A 86 3.85 -6.62 -2.13
CA ASN A 86 3.18 -7.44 -1.12
C ASN A 86 2.60 -6.54 -0.02
N THR A 87 1.29 -6.65 0.25
CA THR A 87 0.62 -5.81 1.24
C THR A 87 -0.44 -6.59 1.99
N LEU A 88 -0.36 -6.58 3.32
CA LEU A 88 -1.29 -7.24 4.22
C LEU A 88 -2.46 -6.31 4.54
N LEU A 89 -3.67 -6.77 4.31
CA LEU A 89 -4.89 -6.06 4.71
C LEU A 89 -5.29 -6.48 6.13
N VAL A 90 -4.87 -5.71 7.14
CA VAL A 90 -5.03 -6.11 8.55
C VAL A 90 -6.41 -5.78 9.13
N THR A 91 -7.11 -4.81 8.56
CA THR A 91 -8.47 -4.48 9.01
C THR A 91 -9.23 -3.72 7.94
N GLU A 92 -10.56 -3.83 7.94
CA GLU A 92 -11.45 -3.02 7.10
C GLU A 92 -12.20 -1.94 7.90
N ARG A 93 -11.99 -1.89 9.22
CA ARG A 93 -12.53 -0.81 10.06
C ARG A 93 -11.66 0.42 9.93
N CYS A 94 -12.28 1.59 9.92
CA CYS A 94 -11.63 2.89 9.95
C CYS A 94 -12.48 3.84 10.80
N ASP A 95 -11.84 4.83 11.41
CA ASP A 95 -12.49 5.91 12.15
C ASP A 95 -12.65 7.19 11.31
N GLN A 96 -12.33 7.16 10.01
CA GLN A 96 -12.51 8.24 9.04
C GLN A 96 -13.41 7.80 7.88
N LEU A 97 -14.00 8.77 7.18
CA LEU A 97 -14.89 8.59 6.03
C LEU A 97 -14.45 9.46 4.86
N CYS A 98 -13.18 9.29 4.45
CA CYS A 98 -12.55 10.15 3.47
C CYS A 98 -13.34 10.21 2.15
N LEU A 99 -13.44 11.41 1.57
CA LEU A 99 -14.21 11.66 0.34
C LEU A 99 -13.80 10.74 -0.80
N MET A 100 -12.51 10.44 -0.88
CA MET A 100 -11.84 9.64 -1.91
C MET A 100 -11.57 8.18 -1.52
N CYS A 101 -12.10 7.69 -0.39
CA CYS A 101 -11.70 6.40 0.18
C CYS A 101 -11.82 5.25 -0.85
N SER A 102 -10.70 4.60 -1.17
CA SER A 102 -10.64 3.45 -2.09
C SER A 102 -11.19 2.18 -1.45
N GLN A 103 -11.15 2.10 -0.11
CA GLN A 103 -11.66 0.99 0.68
C GLN A 103 -12.65 1.48 1.75
N PRO A 104 -13.91 1.76 1.37
CA PRO A 104 -14.96 2.19 2.29
C PRO A 104 -15.00 1.32 3.56
N PRO A 105 -15.04 1.92 4.76
CA PRO A 105 -14.92 1.17 6.00
C PRO A 105 -16.07 0.18 6.21
N LYS A 106 -15.73 -1.02 6.68
CA LYS A 106 -16.71 -2.02 7.13
C LYS A 106 -16.84 -1.98 8.64
N LYS A 107 -17.98 -2.47 9.14
CA LYS A 107 -18.25 -2.56 10.60
C LYS A 107 -17.54 -3.73 11.26
N THR A 108 -17.28 -4.78 10.50
CA THR A 108 -16.69 -6.03 10.98
C THR A 108 -15.18 -6.00 10.80
N HIS A 109 -14.48 -6.64 11.74
CA HIS A 109 -13.06 -6.96 11.65
C HIS A 109 -12.90 -8.46 11.85
N VAL A 110 -12.06 -9.06 11.01
CA VAL A 110 -11.62 -10.44 11.16
C VAL A 110 -10.16 -10.36 11.55
N ASP A 111 -9.84 -10.81 12.76
CA ASP A 111 -8.47 -10.85 13.24
C ASP A 111 -7.71 -11.95 12.49
N ARG A 112 -6.61 -11.55 11.85
CA ARG A 112 -5.70 -12.42 11.10
C ARG A 112 -4.24 -12.17 11.49
N PHE A 113 -3.96 -11.42 12.57
CA PHE A 113 -2.58 -11.03 12.92
C PHE A 113 -1.65 -12.24 13.10
N ALA A 114 -2.13 -13.32 13.74
CA ALA A 114 -1.35 -14.54 13.89
C ALA A 114 -1.00 -15.21 12.54
N LEU A 115 -1.92 -15.19 11.56
CA LEU A 115 -1.65 -15.70 10.21
C LEU A 115 -0.70 -14.78 9.46
N PHE A 116 -0.84 -13.46 9.62
CA PHE A 116 0.07 -12.49 8.99
C PHE A 116 1.48 -12.56 9.55
N GLU A 117 1.63 -12.78 10.85
CA GLU A 117 2.93 -13.04 11.48
C GLU A 117 3.62 -14.25 10.86
N GLN A 118 2.93 -15.39 10.80
CA GLN A 118 3.43 -16.62 10.18
C GLN A 118 3.78 -16.41 8.70
N ALA A 119 2.95 -15.65 7.96
CA ALA A 119 3.24 -15.34 6.57
C ALA A 119 4.53 -14.52 6.41
N CYS A 120 4.73 -13.52 7.25
CA CYS A 120 5.95 -12.70 7.22
C CYS A 120 7.20 -13.52 7.55
N LEU A 121 7.12 -14.47 8.49
CA LEU A 121 8.25 -15.35 8.82
C LEU A 121 8.69 -16.21 7.62
N LEU A 122 7.76 -16.55 6.72
CA LEU A 122 8.02 -17.30 5.49
C LEU A 122 8.36 -16.42 4.27
N ALA A 123 8.35 -15.09 4.42
CA ALA A 123 8.61 -14.15 3.32
C ALA A 123 10.01 -14.33 2.72
N GLU A 124 10.15 -13.99 1.43
CA GLU A 124 11.45 -13.91 0.75
C GLU A 124 12.39 -12.95 1.50
N SER A 125 13.68 -13.26 1.52
CA SER A 125 14.70 -12.43 2.18
C SER A 125 14.70 -10.99 1.67
N ASP A 126 15.01 -10.05 2.56
CA ASP A 126 15.12 -8.61 2.24
C ASP A 126 13.84 -7.99 1.65
N SER A 127 12.67 -8.60 1.92
CA SER A 127 11.38 -8.10 1.43
C SER A 127 10.90 -6.85 2.18
N LEU A 128 10.34 -5.90 1.44
CA LEU A 128 9.50 -4.83 1.98
C LEU A 128 8.03 -5.27 1.96
N ILE A 129 7.41 -5.37 3.14
CA ILE A 129 6.01 -5.79 3.30
C ILE A 129 5.15 -4.58 3.67
N GLY A 130 4.14 -4.29 2.85
CA GLY A 130 3.14 -3.27 3.16
C GLY A 130 2.15 -3.76 4.21
N ILE A 131 1.75 -2.87 5.12
CA ILE A 131 0.58 -3.06 5.99
C ILE A 131 -0.44 -2.00 5.63
N SER A 132 -1.66 -2.41 5.32
CA SER A 132 -2.75 -1.53 4.92
C SER A 132 -4.07 -1.98 5.55
N GLY A 133 -5.10 -1.16 5.40
CA GLY A 133 -6.42 -1.42 5.92
C GLY A 133 -7.31 -0.20 5.85
N GLY A 134 -8.43 -0.24 6.56
CA GLY A 134 -9.18 0.95 6.92
C GLY A 134 -8.33 1.87 7.82
N GLU A 135 -8.05 1.44 9.06
CA GLU A 135 -7.06 2.05 9.94
C GLU A 135 -6.36 1.00 10.81
N PRO A 136 -5.14 0.57 10.45
CA PRO A 136 -4.38 -0.44 11.19
C PRO A 136 -4.14 -0.12 12.67
N THR A 137 -3.93 1.15 13.03
CA THR A 137 -3.62 1.55 14.41
C THR A 137 -4.86 1.58 15.34
N LEU A 138 -6.05 1.25 14.83
CA LEU A 138 -7.18 0.83 15.69
C LEU A 138 -6.84 -0.43 16.50
N TYR A 139 -5.93 -1.26 15.99
CA TYR A 139 -5.43 -2.49 16.59
C TYR A 139 -3.93 -2.33 16.91
N LYS A 140 -3.56 -1.17 17.48
CA LYS A 140 -2.16 -0.74 17.68
C LYS A 140 -1.32 -1.80 18.38
N ASP A 141 -1.80 -2.40 19.47
CA ASP A 141 -1.01 -3.38 20.23
C ASP A 141 -0.75 -4.67 19.46
N ASP A 142 -1.75 -5.19 18.75
CA ASP A 142 -1.62 -6.39 17.90
C ASP A 142 -0.66 -6.12 16.73
N LEU A 143 -0.82 -4.96 16.07
CA LEU A 143 0.04 -4.52 14.98
C LEU A 143 1.49 -4.36 15.43
N LEU A 144 1.74 -3.54 16.46
CA LEU A 144 3.08 -3.29 16.95
C LEU A 144 3.72 -4.58 17.49
N GLY A 145 2.95 -5.41 18.20
CA GLY A 145 3.43 -6.69 18.71
C GLY A 145 3.81 -7.67 17.59
N MET A 146 3.01 -7.75 16.52
CA MET A 146 3.35 -8.55 15.34
C MET A 146 4.66 -8.07 14.70
N LEU A 147 4.79 -6.76 14.45
CA LEU A 147 6.01 -6.18 13.87
C LEU A 147 7.24 -6.49 14.72
N GLU A 148 7.12 -6.32 16.04
CA GLU A 148 8.19 -6.58 17.01
C GLU A 148 8.65 -8.04 17.03
N ARG A 149 7.70 -8.99 16.97
CA ARG A 149 8.00 -10.43 16.93
C ARG A 149 8.62 -10.84 15.60
N VAL A 150 8.05 -10.40 14.48
CA VAL A 150 8.61 -10.69 13.16
C VAL A 150 10.02 -10.12 13.03
N LEU A 151 10.25 -8.86 13.37
CA LEU A 151 11.57 -8.23 13.22
C LEU A 151 12.63 -8.77 14.19
N ALA A 152 12.21 -9.41 15.29
CA ALA A 152 13.14 -10.13 16.16
C ALA A 152 13.70 -11.40 15.50
N GLU A 153 12.88 -12.09 14.68
CA GLU A 153 13.28 -13.31 13.97
C GLU A 153 13.82 -13.02 12.55
N ARG A 154 13.34 -11.95 11.92
CA ARG A 154 13.60 -11.55 10.53
C ARG A 154 14.05 -10.09 10.45
N PRO A 155 15.26 -9.77 10.96
CA PRO A 155 15.80 -8.40 10.93
C PRO A 155 16.18 -7.90 9.53
N ASP A 156 16.13 -8.80 8.53
CA ASP A 156 16.28 -8.50 7.10
C ASP A 156 15.02 -7.87 6.49
N LEU A 157 13.85 -8.09 7.08
CA LEU A 157 12.59 -7.56 6.54
C LEU A 157 12.40 -6.08 6.86
N GLU A 158 11.64 -5.41 6.00
CA GLU A 158 11.17 -4.05 6.20
C GLU A 158 9.65 -3.98 6.12
N PHE A 159 9.07 -3.03 6.84
CA PHE A 159 7.63 -2.78 6.82
C PHE A 159 7.31 -1.35 6.39
N HIS A 160 6.25 -1.22 5.59
CA HIS A 160 5.65 0.06 5.30
C HIS A 160 4.18 0.08 5.72
N VAL A 161 3.88 0.80 6.80
CA VAL A 161 2.56 0.81 7.43
C VAL A 161 1.78 2.04 7.00
N LEU A 162 0.66 1.82 6.32
CA LEU A 162 -0.30 2.87 5.95
C LEU A 162 -1.27 3.11 7.10
N THR A 163 -1.27 4.31 7.65
CA THR A 163 -2.15 4.72 8.77
C THR A 163 -2.57 6.17 8.62
N ASN A 164 -3.77 6.52 9.05
CA ASN A 164 -4.28 7.88 9.18
C ASN A 164 -3.67 8.67 10.35
N GLY A 165 -2.79 8.02 11.14
CA GLY A 165 -2.02 8.64 12.20
C GLY A 165 -2.85 9.09 13.41
N GLN A 166 -4.06 8.60 13.61
CA GLN A 166 -4.96 9.11 14.65
C GLN A 166 -4.70 8.54 16.06
N PHE A 167 -3.93 7.46 16.20
CA PHE A 167 -3.83 6.68 17.44
C PHE A 167 -2.44 6.67 18.10
N PHE A 168 -1.58 7.66 17.79
CA PHE A 168 -0.26 7.81 18.43
C PHE A 168 -0.27 8.79 19.60
N ASP A 169 0.07 8.34 20.80
CA ASP A 169 0.07 9.10 22.05
C ASP A 169 1.48 9.14 22.70
N ASP A 170 1.63 9.93 23.76
CA ASP A 170 2.95 10.14 24.38
C ASP A 170 3.58 8.87 24.96
N ASP A 171 2.77 7.87 25.33
CA ASP A 171 3.26 6.62 25.91
C ASP A 171 3.89 5.72 24.82
N ASP A 172 3.54 5.92 23.55
CA ASP A 172 4.13 5.21 22.42
C ASP A 172 5.60 5.57 22.18
N VAL A 173 6.07 6.74 22.61
CA VAL A 173 7.41 7.25 22.28
C VAL A 173 8.50 6.28 22.72
N ALA A 174 8.37 5.69 23.92
CA ALA A 174 9.38 4.76 24.44
C ALA A 174 9.44 3.47 23.62
N ARG A 175 8.27 2.92 23.26
CA ARG A 175 8.14 1.70 22.45
C ARG A 175 8.68 1.90 21.04
N LEU A 176 8.27 2.99 20.39
CA LEU A 176 8.64 3.30 19.00
C LEU A 176 10.12 3.71 18.81
N ARG A 177 10.87 3.93 19.90
CA ARG A 177 12.33 4.17 19.86
C ARG A 177 13.16 2.89 19.79
N ASP A 178 12.55 1.73 19.95
CA ASP A 178 13.24 0.45 19.78
C ASP A 178 13.89 0.37 18.38
N GLU A 179 15.10 -0.18 18.31
CA GLU A 179 15.89 -0.20 17.08
C GLU A 179 15.22 -0.96 15.92
N ARG A 180 14.32 -1.91 16.23
CA ARG A 180 13.53 -2.62 15.22
C ARG A 180 12.68 -1.67 14.40
N TYR A 181 12.19 -0.56 14.96
CA TYR A 181 11.39 0.42 14.23
C TYR A 181 12.19 1.22 13.19
N ALA A 182 13.52 1.12 13.14
CA ALA A 182 14.30 1.63 12.00
C ALA A 182 13.95 0.91 10.68
N ARG A 183 13.42 -0.31 10.76
CA ARG A 183 12.91 -1.11 9.63
C ARG A 183 11.44 -0.84 9.31
N VAL A 184 10.80 0.09 10.02
CA VAL A 184 9.39 0.43 9.83
C VAL A 184 9.26 1.86 9.34
N SER A 185 8.60 2.03 8.20
CA SER A 185 8.20 3.32 7.67
C SER A 185 6.68 3.51 7.79
N TRP A 186 6.25 4.73 8.06
CA TRP A 186 4.85 5.08 8.29
C TRP A 186 4.34 5.99 7.17
N GLY A 187 3.42 5.48 6.36
CA GLY A 187 2.72 6.24 5.33
C GLY A 187 1.53 6.97 5.93
N ILE A 188 1.65 8.28 6.14
CA ILE A 188 0.68 9.09 6.88
C ILE A 188 0.08 10.18 5.97
N PRO A 189 -1.26 10.23 5.80
CA PRO A 189 -1.89 11.21 4.95
C PRO A 189 -2.05 12.57 5.64
N ILE A 190 -1.86 13.64 4.88
CA ILE A 190 -2.34 14.99 5.21
C ILE A 190 -2.87 15.64 3.94
N TYR A 191 -4.07 16.21 4.02
CA TYR A 191 -4.78 16.70 2.83
C TYR A 191 -4.81 18.23 2.70
N ALA A 192 -4.55 18.98 3.77
CA ALA A 192 -4.50 20.44 3.75
C ALA A 192 -3.75 20.97 4.98
N ALA A 193 -3.21 22.19 4.88
CA ALA A 193 -2.69 22.94 6.04
C ALA A 193 -3.79 23.64 6.85
N ASP A 194 -5.01 23.63 6.34
CA ASP A 194 -6.18 24.21 6.97
C ASP A 194 -6.99 23.09 7.63
N ALA A 195 -7.19 23.17 8.95
CA ALA A 195 -7.84 22.11 9.71
C ALA A 195 -9.26 21.81 9.21
N ALA A 196 -10.04 22.86 8.90
CA ALA A 196 -11.42 22.67 8.43
C ALA A 196 -11.46 21.99 7.05
N LEU A 197 -10.54 22.34 6.14
CA LEU A 197 -10.44 21.66 4.85
C LEU A 197 -10.00 20.19 5.02
N HIS A 198 -8.98 19.93 5.84
CA HIS A 198 -8.49 18.58 6.12
C HIS A 198 -9.62 17.70 6.69
N ASP A 199 -10.29 18.18 7.73
CA ASP A 199 -11.32 17.43 8.47
C ASP A 199 -12.54 17.13 7.59
N ARG A 200 -12.93 18.06 6.71
CA ARG A 200 -13.96 17.80 5.68
C ARG A 200 -13.55 16.69 4.72
N ILE A 201 -12.30 16.71 4.24
CA ILE A 201 -11.79 15.71 3.29
C ILE A 201 -11.79 14.32 3.91
N VAL A 202 -11.43 14.19 5.20
CA VAL A 202 -11.42 12.89 5.91
C VAL A 202 -12.75 12.52 6.57
N GLY A 203 -13.74 13.43 6.55
CA GLY A 203 -15.05 13.22 7.14
C GLY A 203 -15.02 13.03 8.67
N LYS A 204 -14.10 13.72 9.36
CA LYS A 204 -13.93 13.61 10.82
C LYS A 204 -13.44 14.93 11.41
N ASP A 205 -14.29 15.56 12.23
CA ASP A 205 -13.94 16.78 12.97
C ASP A 205 -12.81 16.53 13.97
N GLY A 206 -11.85 17.45 14.02
CA GLY A 206 -10.69 17.38 14.90
C GLY A 206 -9.56 16.45 14.43
N ALA A 207 -9.69 15.81 13.26
CA ALA A 207 -8.70 14.87 12.74
C ALA A 207 -7.33 15.52 12.50
N PHE A 208 -7.30 16.76 12.01
CA PHE A 208 -6.08 17.53 11.80
C PHE A 208 -5.36 17.82 13.12
N SER A 209 -6.09 18.33 14.12
CA SER A 209 -5.52 18.65 15.44
C SER A 209 -4.98 17.39 16.13
N ARG A 210 -5.68 16.26 15.99
CA ARG A 210 -5.21 14.97 16.49
C ARG A 210 -3.95 14.50 15.77
N LEU A 211 -3.92 14.62 14.44
CA LEU A 211 -2.79 14.25 13.60
C LEU A 211 -1.55 15.08 13.95
N GLU A 212 -1.66 16.38 14.18
CA GLU A 212 -0.53 17.22 14.61
C GLU A 212 0.14 16.69 15.89
N LYS A 213 -0.66 16.26 16.87
CA LYS A 213 -0.14 15.66 18.11
C LYS A 213 0.56 14.33 17.84
N SER A 214 -0.03 13.48 17.01
CA SER A 214 0.57 12.21 16.60
C SER A 214 1.89 12.40 15.85
N MET A 215 1.96 13.39 14.96
CA MET A 215 3.19 13.72 14.24
C MET A 215 4.31 14.17 15.20
N ALA A 216 3.96 14.89 16.28
CA ALA A 216 4.94 15.26 17.32
C ALA A 216 5.45 14.04 18.11
N VAL A 217 4.57 13.07 18.42
CA VAL A 217 4.94 11.79 19.05
C VAL A 217 5.91 11.03 18.16
N LEU A 218 5.54 10.83 16.89
CA LEU A 218 6.34 10.11 15.90
C LEU A 218 7.70 10.78 15.67
N ALA A 219 7.74 12.12 15.60
CA ALA A 219 8.99 12.88 15.51
C ALA A 219 9.89 12.64 16.74
N ARG A 220 9.33 12.66 17.96
CA ARG A 220 10.09 12.40 19.20
C ARG A 220 10.58 10.94 19.30
N ALA A 221 9.87 10.02 18.67
CA ALA A 221 10.26 8.63 18.56
C ALA A 221 11.35 8.39 17.51
N GLY A 222 11.58 9.34 16.59
CA GLY A 222 12.50 9.15 15.46
C GLY A 222 11.89 8.27 14.36
N ALA A 223 10.57 8.21 14.27
CA ALA A 223 9.87 7.40 13.28
C ALA A 223 10.16 7.87 11.85
N ARG A 224 10.31 6.92 10.94
CA ARG A 224 10.49 7.15 9.51
C ARG A 224 9.14 7.39 8.85
N ILE A 225 8.91 8.58 8.28
CA ILE A 225 7.59 8.96 7.78
C ILE A 225 7.64 9.24 6.27
N GLU A 226 6.78 8.54 5.53
CA GLU A 226 6.29 8.97 4.21
C GLU A 226 5.03 9.82 4.44
N LEU A 227 5.11 11.10 4.13
CA LEU A 227 3.92 11.94 4.08
C LEU A 227 3.16 11.68 2.78
N ARG A 228 1.84 11.56 2.84
CA ARG A 228 1.01 11.24 1.67
C ARG A 228 -0.07 12.29 1.46
N THR A 229 -0.32 12.67 0.21
CA THR A 229 -1.42 13.58 -0.13
C THR A 229 -2.07 13.12 -1.41
N VAL A 230 -3.29 12.59 -1.33
CA VAL A 230 -4.10 12.33 -2.53
C VAL A 230 -4.66 13.67 -3.01
N LEU A 231 -4.42 13.97 -4.29
CA LEU A 231 -4.94 15.16 -4.94
C LEU A 231 -6.43 14.99 -5.22
N VAL A 232 -7.22 15.94 -4.76
CA VAL A 232 -8.64 16.07 -5.05
C VAL A 232 -8.96 17.54 -5.34
N ALA A 233 -10.06 17.81 -6.03
CA ALA A 233 -10.46 19.17 -6.38
C ALA A 233 -10.46 20.12 -5.16
N ASP A 234 -10.94 19.66 -4.00
CA ASP A 234 -10.97 20.41 -2.75
C ASP A 234 -9.59 20.89 -2.25
N ASN A 235 -8.50 20.18 -2.55
CA ASN A 235 -7.17 20.51 -2.05
C ASN A 235 -6.15 20.96 -3.10
N ALA A 236 -6.47 20.89 -4.39
CA ALA A 236 -5.54 21.23 -5.47
C ALA A 236 -4.97 22.65 -5.31
N ASP A 237 -5.83 23.65 -5.16
CA ASP A 237 -5.42 25.06 -4.99
C ASP A 237 -4.74 25.31 -3.63
N ALA A 238 -4.99 24.45 -2.64
CA ALA A 238 -4.40 24.55 -1.31
C ALA A 238 -3.02 23.87 -1.21
N LEU A 239 -2.56 23.17 -2.26
CA LEU A 239 -1.37 22.33 -2.21
C LEU A 239 -0.08 23.12 -1.95
N THR A 240 0.05 24.33 -2.51
CA THR A 240 1.19 25.22 -2.21
C THR A 240 1.19 25.68 -0.74
N ARG A 241 0.01 25.93 -0.16
CA ARG A 241 -0.11 26.26 1.27
C ARG A 241 0.25 25.04 2.13
N LEU A 242 -0.11 23.84 1.68
CA LEU A 242 0.32 22.60 2.32
C LEU A 242 1.84 22.43 2.26
N ALA A 243 2.49 22.66 1.12
CA ALA A 243 3.95 22.61 1.00
C ALA A 243 4.65 23.53 2.02
N ARG A 244 4.15 24.76 2.19
CA ARG A 244 4.66 25.71 3.22
C ARG A 244 4.48 25.18 4.64
N TYR A 245 3.36 24.53 4.92
CA TYR A 245 3.12 23.89 6.20
C TYR A 245 4.10 22.73 6.44
N VAL A 246 4.30 21.85 5.45
CA VAL A 246 5.27 20.75 5.52
C VAL A 246 6.68 21.29 5.76
N ALA A 247 7.11 22.28 4.97
CA ALA A 247 8.40 22.95 5.12
C ALA A 247 8.61 23.62 6.48
N LYS A 248 7.54 24.08 7.14
CA LYS A 248 7.63 24.75 8.44
C LYS A 248 7.52 23.79 9.63
N ARG A 249 6.72 22.73 9.51
CA ARG A 249 6.29 21.90 10.64
C ARG A 249 6.76 20.45 10.56
N LEU A 250 6.92 19.91 9.35
CA LEU A 250 7.11 18.48 9.12
C LEU A 250 8.43 18.17 8.40
N ARG A 251 9.49 18.95 8.65
CA ARG A 251 10.81 18.74 8.01
C ARG A 251 11.50 17.42 8.37
N PHE A 252 10.96 16.67 9.32
CA PHE A 252 11.46 15.38 9.78
C PHE A 252 10.92 14.19 8.96
N ILE A 253 10.03 14.41 7.99
CA ILE A 253 9.59 13.35 7.08
C ILE A 253 10.74 12.96 6.13
N GLU A 254 10.75 11.71 5.66
CA GLU A 254 11.74 11.24 4.69
C GLU A 254 11.38 11.64 3.26
N VAL A 255 10.08 11.59 2.93
CA VAL A 255 9.55 11.83 1.59
C VAL A 255 8.10 12.31 1.67
N TRP A 256 7.69 13.13 0.70
CA TRP A 256 6.31 13.53 0.50
C TRP A 256 5.77 13.01 -0.85
N SER A 257 4.89 12.02 -0.79
CA SER A 257 4.24 11.41 -1.95
C SER A 257 2.92 12.12 -2.24
N ILE A 258 2.90 12.91 -3.31
CA ILE A 258 1.70 13.53 -3.86
C ILE A 258 1.12 12.55 -4.88
N MET A 259 -0.13 12.16 -4.68
CA MET A 259 -0.73 11.01 -5.36
C MET A 259 -1.95 11.42 -6.19
N GLN A 260 -2.07 10.89 -7.40
CA GLN A 260 -3.28 11.05 -8.19
C GLN A 260 -4.36 10.04 -7.77
N LEU A 261 -5.63 10.40 -7.98
CA LEU A 261 -6.81 9.73 -7.48
C LEU A 261 -7.08 8.38 -8.18
N GLU A 262 -7.40 7.35 -7.38
CA GLU A 262 -7.81 6.02 -7.85
C GLU A 262 -9.35 5.96 -8.02
N ASN A 263 -9.85 5.51 -9.18
CA ASN A 263 -11.29 5.44 -9.47
C ASN A 263 -11.96 4.22 -8.82
N ILE A 264 -11.99 4.13 -7.49
CA ILE A 264 -12.58 3.00 -6.76
C ILE A 264 -13.24 3.47 -5.46
N GLY A 265 -13.97 2.59 -4.79
CA GLY A 265 -14.62 2.89 -3.51
C GLY A 265 -15.57 4.08 -3.61
N PHE A 266 -15.47 5.03 -2.67
CA PHE A 266 -16.25 6.26 -2.69
C PHE A 266 -15.85 7.22 -3.82
N ALA A 267 -14.58 7.20 -4.25
CA ALA A 267 -14.11 8.07 -5.32
C ALA A 267 -14.82 7.78 -6.65
N ARG A 268 -15.14 6.52 -6.94
CA ARG A 268 -15.86 6.13 -8.17
C ARG A 268 -17.18 6.88 -8.36
N ALA A 269 -17.99 6.97 -7.30
CA ALA A 269 -19.29 7.65 -7.35
C ALA A 269 -19.17 9.18 -7.36
N ARG A 270 -17.98 9.72 -7.08
CA ARG A 270 -17.70 11.15 -6.91
C ARG A 270 -16.59 11.63 -7.87
N TRP A 271 -16.31 10.86 -8.92
CA TRP A 271 -15.14 11.07 -9.76
C TRP A 271 -15.12 12.46 -10.40
N ALA A 272 -16.23 12.86 -11.02
CA ALA A 272 -16.35 14.16 -11.70
C ALA A 272 -16.15 15.36 -10.77
N SER A 273 -16.45 15.23 -9.47
CA SER A 273 -16.26 16.31 -8.50
C SER A 273 -14.90 16.26 -7.79
N LEU A 274 -14.23 15.10 -7.76
CA LEU A 274 -12.99 14.92 -7.01
C LEU A 274 -11.74 14.91 -7.90
N PHE A 275 -11.82 14.37 -9.11
CA PHE A 275 -10.66 14.16 -9.96
C PHE A 275 -10.07 15.49 -10.45
N VAL A 276 -8.75 15.60 -10.39
CA VAL A 276 -8.01 16.78 -10.86
C VAL A 276 -7.30 16.42 -12.16
N GLU A 277 -7.71 17.06 -13.24
CA GLU A 277 -7.09 16.90 -14.56
C GLU A 277 -5.80 17.73 -14.62
N HIS A 278 -4.76 17.25 -13.94
CA HIS A 278 -3.49 17.96 -13.73
C HIS A 278 -2.74 18.31 -15.02
N ALA A 279 -3.04 17.64 -16.14
CA ALA A 279 -2.49 17.99 -17.44
C ALA A 279 -3.02 19.34 -17.97
N ARG A 280 -4.21 19.79 -17.54
CA ARG A 280 -4.75 21.12 -17.87
C ARG A 280 -4.11 22.23 -17.07
N ASP A 281 -3.87 21.97 -15.79
CA ASP A 281 -3.19 22.89 -14.89
C ASP A 281 -2.33 22.11 -13.89
N PHE A 282 -1.01 22.22 -14.10
CA PHE A 282 0.00 21.63 -13.22
C PHE A 282 0.57 22.66 -12.23
N GLY A 283 0.19 23.94 -12.34
CA GLY A 283 0.76 25.04 -11.57
C GLY A 283 0.78 24.80 -10.06
N PRO A 284 -0.36 24.48 -9.42
CA PRO A 284 -0.40 24.24 -7.97
C PRO A 284 0.48 23.07 -7.50
N ILE A 285 0.67 22.06 -8.36
CA ILE A 285 1.53 20.89 -8.09
C ILE A 285 3.00 21.26 -8.25
N GLY A 286 3.36 21.93 -9.34
CA GLY A 286 4.70 22.44 -9.59
C GLY A 286 5.18 23.38 -8.48
N ASP A 287 4.37 24.38 -8.13
CA ASP A 287 4.67 25.35 -7.06
C ASP A 287 4.90 24.66 -5.70
N ALA A 288 4.08 23.65 -5.39
CA ALA A 288 4.22 22.87 -4.16
C ALA A 288 5.52 22.04 -4.14
N ILE A 289 5.86 21.41 -5.26
CA ILE A 289 7.09 20.62 -5.42
C ILE A 289 8.31 21.53 -5.34
N ASP A 290 8.31 22.65 -6.05
CA ASP A 290 9.43 23.59 -6.06
C ASP A 290 9.65 24.17 -4.67
N HIS A 291 8.58 24.51 -3.96
CA HIS A 291 8.67 24.95 -2.57
C HIS A 291 9.22 23.85 -1.65
N ALA A 292 8.79 22.60 -1.80
CA ALA A 292 9.32 21.48 -1.04
C ALA A 292 10.82 21.29 -1.31
N ALA A 293 11.24 21.30 -2.58
CA ALA A 293 12.62 21.16 -3.00
C ALA A 293 13.53 22.27 -2.44
N LEU A 294 13.07 23.53 -2.48
CA LEU A 294 13.78 24.67 -1.88
C LEU A 294 14.05 24.51 -0.37
N HIS A 295 13.22 23.72 0.31
CA HIS A 295 13.34 23.44 1.75
C HIS A 295 13.97 22.08 2.07
N GLY A 296 14.50 21.38 1.06
CA GLY A 296 15.15 20.08 1.22
C GLY A 296 14.18 18.92 1.46
N ILE A 297 12.89 19.11 1.19
CA ILE A 297 11.88 18.05 1.27
C ILE A 297 11.82 17.33 -0.07
N ARG A 298 12.02 16.02 -0.04
CA ARG A 298 11.93 15.17 -1.22
C ARG A 298 10.45 14.91 -1.56
N ALA A 299 9.93 15.60 -2.57
CA ALA A 299 8.60 15.31 -3.12
C ALA A 299 8.65 14.25 -4.23
N GLN A 300 7.61 13.44 -4.36
CA GLN A 300 7.42 12.47 -5.43
C GLN A 300 5.98 12.47 -5.92
N LEU A 301 5.79 12.09 -7.19
CA LEU A 301 4.50 12.01 -7.86
C LEU A 301 4.12 10.54 -8.06
N PHE A 302 3.03 10.13 -7.42
CA PHE A 302 2.50 8.76 -7.49
C PHE A 302 1.21 8.75 -8.32
N ASN A 303 1.07 7.74 -9.18
CA ASN A 303 -0.10 7.54 -10.03
C ASN A 303 -0.29 8.62 -11.11
N PHE A 304 0.78 9.37 -11.42
CA PHE A 304 0.82 10.32 -12.53
C PHE A 304 1.51 9.66 -13.73
N PRO A 305 0.81 9.40 -14.85
CA PRO A 305 1.47 8.96 -16.07
C PRO A 305 2.55 9.98 -16.48
N ARG A 306 3.78 9.53 -16.76
CA ARG A 306 4.93 10.43 -16.96
C ARG A 306 4.73 11.46 -18.07
N CYS A 307 4.03 11.09 -19.14
CA CYS A 307 3.71 12.00 -20.24
C CYS A 307 2.76 13.14 -19.88
N THR A 308 2.00 13.00 -18.79
CA THR A 308 1.07 14.02 -18.29
C THR A 308 1.73 15.00 -17.32
N VAL A 309 3.01 14.78 -16.99
CA VAL A 309 3.81 15.64 -16.11
C VAL A 309 4.75 16.50 -16.97
N PRO A 310 4.77 17.84 -16.78
CA PRO A 310 5.69 18.70 -17.51
C PRO A 310 7.16 18.31 -17.26
N GLU A 311 8.00 18.56 -18.26
CA GLU A 311 9.41 18.11 -18.27
C GLU A 311 10.20 18.43 -17.00
N PRO A 312 10.11 19.64 -16.40
CA PRO A 312 10.89 19.97 -15.20
C PRO A 312 10.63 19.07 -13.98
N TRP A 313 9.45 18.47 -13.87
CA TRP A 313 9.05 17.64 -12.72
C TRP A 313 8.91 16.15 -13.07
N ARG A 314 9.12 15.78 -14.33
CA ARG A 314 8.80 14.44 -14.83
C ARG A 314 9.54 13.33 -14.10
N ASP A 315 10.79 13.55 -13.71
CA ASP A 315 11.59 12.55 -13.00
C ASP A 315 11.11 12.24 -11.59
N LEU A 316 10.21 13.07 -11.05
CA LEU A 316 9.55 12.83 -9.78
C LEU A 316 8.38 11.84 -9.91
N ALA A 317 7.88 11.59 -11.12
CA ALA A 317 6.80 10.64 -11.38
C ALA A 317 7.31 9.18 -11.36
N ARG A 318 6.82 8.42 -10.39
CA ARG A 318 7.26 7.05 -10.08
C ARG A 318 6.31 6.00 -10.67
N ALA A 319 6.85 4.84 -11.02
CA ALA A 319 6.06 3.62 -11.28
C ALA A 319 5.46 3.08 -9.97
N SER A 320 4.42 3.75 -9.46
CA SER A 320 3.87 3.52 -8.11
C SER A 320 2.63 2.63 -8.06
N ILE A 321 2.05 2.27 -9.20
CA ILE A 321 0.86 1.41 -9.27
C ILE A 321 1.33 -0.04 -9.36
N SER A 322 0.85 -0.88 -8.43
CA SER A 322 1.17 -2.30 -8.40
C SER A 322 0.84 -2.98 -9.72
N ASP A 323 1.69 -3.92 -10.13
CA ASP A 323 1.58 -4.73 -11.34
C ASP A 323 0.17 -5.27 -11.61
N TRP A 324 -0.49 -5.82 -10.60
CA TRP A 324 -1.83 -6.41 -10.72
C TRP A 324 -2.96 -5.37 -10.85
N LYS A 325 -2.68 -4.09 -10.53
CA LYS A 325 -3.60 -2.96 -10.67
C LYS A 325 -3.31 -2.09 -11.88
N ARG A 326 -2.24 -2.33 -12.62
CA ARG A 326 -1.70 -1.39 -13.61
C ARG A 326 -2.08 -1.79 -15.02
N ARG A 327 -2.51 -0.80 -15.81
CA ARG A 327 -2.62 -0.91 -17.27
C ARG A 327 -2.00 0.30 -17.97
N TYR A 328 -1.81 0.13 -19.27
CA TYR A 328 -1.41 1.17 -20.19
C TYR A 328 -2.46 1.32 -21.27
N ALA A 329 -2.65 2.55 -21.77
CA ALA A 329 -3.44 2.83 -22.96
C ALA A 329 -2.76 2.21 -24.20
N ASP A 330 -3.52 1.91 -25.25
CA ASP A 330 -2.98 1.27 -26.46
C ASP A 330 -1.88 2.12 -27.11
N ALA A 331 -2.07 3.45 -27.10
CA ALA A 331 -1.08 4.39 -27.61
C ALA A 331 0.27 4.31 -26.88
N CYS A 332 0.34 3.74 -25.67
CA CYS A 332 1.59 3.61 -24.90
C CYS A 332 2.50 2.46 -25.38
N ALA A 333 2.05 1.60 -26.30
CA ALA A 333 2.84 0.47 -26.79
C ALA A 333 4.27 0.82 -27.25
N PRO A 334 4.50 1.89 -28.04
CA PRO A 334 5.85 2.32 -28.46
C PRO A 334 6.58 3.25 -27.47
N CYS A 335 6.00 3.57 -26.31
CA CYS A 335 6.55 4.57 -25.38
C CYS A 335 7.88 4.11 -24.76
N ARG A 336 8.93 4.93 -24.85
CA ARG A 336 10.27 4.58 -24.34
C ARG A 336 10.36 4.63 -22.82
N GLU A 337 9.49 5.41 -22.18
CA GLU A 337 9.44 5.59 -20.72
C GLU A 337 8.41 4.67 -20.04
N ARG A 338 7.83 3.70 -20.76
CA ARG A 338 6.74 2.86 -20.27
C ARG A 338 7.09 2.15 -18.95
N ASP A 339 8.29 1.57 -18.85
CA ASP A 339 8.68 0.78 -17.68
C ASP A 339 8.90 1.63 -16.41
N ALA A 340 9.23 2.92 -16.59
CA ALA A 340 9.35 3.88 -15.50
C ALA A 340 8.02 4.57 -15.14
N CYS A 341 6.97 4.34 -15.93
CA CYS A 341 5.68 5.00 -15.79
C CYS A 341 4.75 4.26 -14.82
N SER A 342 3.90 5.01 -14.10
CA SER A 342 2.82 4.42 -13.31
C SER A 342 1.75 3.76 -14.17
N GLY A 343 1.62 4.15 -15.44
CA GLY A 343 0.42 3.87 -16.23
C GLY A 343 -0.82 4.41 -15.53
N PHE A 344 -1.93 3.68 -15.69
CA PHE A 344 -3.18 3.95 -15.00
C PHE A 344 -3.59 2.75 -14.14
N PHE A 345 -4.48 3.00 -13.18
CA PHE A 345 -5.20 1.91 -12.53
C PHE A 345 -6.07 1.17 -13.54
N GLU A 346 -6.22 -0.15 -13.37
CA GLU A 346 -6.96 -1.06 -14.24
C GLU A 346 -8.42 -0.62 -14.46
N TRP A 347 -9.01 0.00 -13.44
CA TRP A 347 -10.38 0.52 -13.43
C TRP A 347 -10.46 2.04 -13.68
N HIS A 348 -9.39 2.68 -14.17
CA HIS A 348 -9.47 4.08 -14.59
C HIS A 348 -10.49 4.23 -15.74
N PRO A 349 -11.19 5.38 -15.90
CA PRO A 349 -12.07 5.59 -17.05
C PRO A 349 -11.30 5.46 -18.37
N ILE A 350 -11.71 4.52 -19.23
CA ILE A 350 -10.95 4.15 -20.46
C ILE A 350 -10.73 5.36 -21.36
N GLN A 351 -11.79 6.10 -21.65
CA GLN A 351 -11.70 7.27 -22.52
C GLN A 351 -10.71 8.32 -21.98
N GLN A 352 -10.69 8.59 -20.67
CA GLN A 352 -9.73 9.52 -20.09
C GLN A 352 -8.28 9.02 -20.16
N ALA A 353 -8.06 7.70 -20.05
CA ALA A 353 -6.73 7.12 -20.20
C ALA A 353 -6.24 7.16 -21.66
N GLU A 354 -7.10 6.85 -22.63
CA GLU A 354 -6.75 6.86 -24.06
C GLU A 354 -6.52 8.28 -24.59
N ASP A 355 -7.40 9.22 -24.25
CA ASP A 355 -7.31 10.61 -24.72
C ASP A 355 -6.20 11.40 -24.00
N GLY A 356 -5.81 10.96 -22.80
CA GLY A 356 -4.94 11.70 -21.89
C GLY A 356 -3.44 11.39 -22.01
N VAL A 357 -3.01 10.54 -22.95
CA VAL A 357 -1.60 10.14 -23.07
C VAL A 357 -0.92 10.69 -24.31
N THR A 358 0.36 11.02 -24.17
CA THR A 358 1.27 11.32 -25.30
C THR A 358 2.57 10.56 -25.08
N PRO A 359 2.79 9.42 -25.77
CA PRO A 359 3.99 8.61 -25.60
C PRO A 359 5.27 9.45 -25.68
N LEU A 360 6.19 9.20 -24.75
CA LEU A 360 7.50 9.83 -24.70
C LEU A 360 8.51 9.02 -25.48
#